data_AF-A0A0T1WNU6-F1
#
_entry.id   AF-A0A0T1WNU6-F1
#
_cell.length_a   1.000
_cell.length_b   1.000
_cell.length_c   1.000
_cell.angle_alpha   90.00
_cell.angle_beta   90.00
_cell.angle_gamma   90.00
#
_symmetry.space_group_name_H-M   'P 1'
#
loop_
_entity.id
_entity.type
_entity.pdbx_description
1 polymer ?
#
loop_
_entity_poly.entity_id
_entity_poly.type
_entity_poly.pdbx_seq_one_letter_code
_entity_poly.pdbx_strand_id
1 'polypeptide(L)'
;MGIEFLTRTRKTITKHIDRMRVELATPDLFTQQPAELPRCAMLTLRKGAIVEIGDQLVLEATRSSVTAHRNNVAVGNYDNPSADILESLAKTGGTAGGVVRRVMKISGKAEVSLC
;
A
#
# COMPACT_ATOMS: atom_id res chain seq x y z
N MET A 1 56.98 10.45 -0.98
CA MET A 1 56.20 9.20 -0.87
C MET A 1 55.25 9.14 -2.04
N GLY A 2 55.71 8.58 -3.16
CA GLY A 2 55.13 8.80 -4.49
C GLY A 2 54.28 7.63 -5.02
N ILE A 3 53.82 7.82 -6.25
CA ILE A 3 52.91 6.99 -7.06
C ILE A 3 53.16 5.46 -7.01
N GLU A 4 54.38 5.05 -6.66
CA GLU A 4 54.80 3.66 -6.45
C GLU A 4 54.04 2.95 -5.31
N PHE A 5 53.61 3.68 -4.27
CA PHE A 5 52.78 3.11 -3.21
C PHE A 5 51.35 2.80 -3.70
N LEU A 6 50.81 3.65 -4.57
CA LEU A 6 49.47 3.49 -5.15
C LEU A 6 49.42 2.33 -6.16
N THR A 7 50.46 2.14 -6.96
CA THR A 7 50.54 1.00 -7.90
C THR A 7 50.73 -0.33 -7.19
N ARG A 8 51.48 -0.36 -6.08
CA ARG A 8 51.70 -1.56 -5.27
C ARG A 8 50.45 -2.00 -4.49
N THR A 9 49.63 -1.04 -4.02
CA THR A 9 48.43 -1.32 -3.22
C THR A 9 47.21 -1.67 -4.07
N ARG A 10 47.15 -1.24 -5.34
CA ARG A 10 45.99 -1.43 -6.23
C ARG A 10 45.68 -2.88 -6.59
N LYS A 11 46.67 -3.78 -6.61
CA LYS A 11 46.48 -5.19 -7.00
C LYS A 11 45.64 -6.00 -6.01
N THR A 12 45.47 -5.54 -4.77
CA THR A 12 44.86 -6.33 -3.69
C THR A 12 43.36 -6.07 -3.51
N ILE A 13 42.79 -5.02 -4.12
CA ILE A 13 41.37 -4.69 -3.97
C ILE A 13 40.61 -5.14 -5.22
N THR A 14 40.30 -6.43 -5.31
CA THR A 14 39.30 -6.95 -6.24
C THR A 14 37.91 -6.63 -5.69
N LYS A 15 37.34 -5.49 -6.12
CA LYS A 15 35.92 -5.20 -5.87
C LYS A 15 35.08 -6.20 -6.66
N HIS A 16 34.52 -7.19 -5.96
CA HIS A 16 33.59 -8.14 -6.58
C HIS A 16 32.22 -7.48 -6.64
N ILE A 17 31.71 -7.28 -7.85
CA ILE A 17 30.35 -6.80 -8.07
C ILE A 17 29.49 -8.04 -8.25
N ASP A 18 28.50 -8.19 -7.38
CA ASP A 18 27.50 -9.24 -7.48
C ASP A 18 26.63 -8.99 -8.72
N ARG A 19 26.95 -9.69 -9.81
CA ARG A 19 26.28 -9.53 -11.11
C ARG A 19 24.80 -9.93 -11.07
N MET A 20 24.44 -10.91 -10.24
CA MET A 20 23.04 -11.36 -10.09
C MET A 20 22.20 -10.27 -9.44
N ARG A 21 22.78 -9.55 -8.48
CA ARG A 21 22.12 -8.40 -7.84
C ARG A 21 21.96 -7.21 -8.80
N VAL A 22 22.92 -7.02 -9.70
CA VAL A 22 22.83 -6.00 -10.75
C VAL A 22 21.72 -6.36 -11.74
N GLU A 23 21.62 -7.63 -12.14
CA GLU A 23 20.59 -8.11 -13.07
C GLU A 23 19.18 -7.97 -12.50
N LEU A 24 18.95 -8.35 -11.23
CA LEU A 24 17.67 -8.14 -10.54
C LEU A 24 17.29 -6.66 -10.38
N ALA A 25 18.28 -5.77 -10.26
CA ALA A 25 18.05 -4.34 -10.09
C ALA A 25 17.91 -3.57 -11.41
N THR A 26 18.23 -4.20 -12.54
CA THR A 26 18.18 -3.56 -13.87
C THR A 26 16.83 -3.91 -14.53
N PRO A 27 15.87 -2.98 -14.58
CA PRO A 27 14.60 -3.23 -15.24
C PRO A 27 14.84 -3.44 -16.74
N ASP A 28 14.25 -4.49 -17.29
CA ASP A 28 14.25 -4.83 -18.72
C ASP A 28 12.94 -4.37 -19.41
N LEU A 29 12.85 -4.60 -20.72
CA LEU A 29 11.66 -4.28 -21.53
C LEU A 29 10.39 -5.02 -21.07
N PHE A 30 10.52 -6.08 -20.27
CA PHE A 30 9.41 -6.88 -19.75
C PHE A 30 9.11 -6.57 -18.28
N THR A 31 9.88 -5.69 -17.65
CA THR A 31 9.71 -5.34 -16.25
C THR A 31 8.47 -4.47 -16.11
N GLN A 32 7.39 -5.12 -15.68
CA GLN A 32 6.14 -4.43 -15.35
C GLN A 32 6.33 -3.75 -13.99
N GLN A 33 6.52 -2.43 -13.99
CA GLN A 33 6.35 -1.65 -12.77
C GLN A 33 4.85 -1.50 -12.49
N PRO A 34 4.32 -2.04 -11.38
CA PRO A 34 2.94 -1.79 -11.01
C PRO A 34 2.77 -0.30 -10.76
N ALA A 35 2.01 0.37 -11.63
CA ALA A 35 1.75 1.81 -11.51
C ALA A 35 0.89 2.14 -10.27
N GLU A 36 0.09 1.18 -9.81
CA GLU A 36 -0.79 1.33 -8.67
C GLU A 36 -0.59 0.15 -7.72
N LEU A 37 -0.13 0.44 -6.50
CA LEU A 37 -0.32 -0.43 -5.34
C LEU A 37 -1.41 0.20 -4.47
N PRO A 38 -2.70 0.09 -4.87
CA PRO A 38 -3.76 0.63 -4.06
C PRO A 38 -3.73 -0.07 -2.71
N ARG A 39 -3.78 0.71 -1.63
CA ARG A 39 -3.85 0.14 -0.29
C ARG A 39 -5.22 -0.50 -0.14
N CYS A 40 -5.27 -1.82 0.02
CA CYS A 40 -6.52 -2.52 0.27
C CYS A 40 -6.80 -2.60 1.78
N ALA A 41 -7.99 -2.19 2.18
CA ALA A 41 -8.50 -2.34 3.53
C ALA A 41 -9.66 -3.33 3.56
N MET A 42 -9.70 -4.17 4.59
CA MET A 42 -10.79 -5.12 4.81
C MET A 42 -11.78 -4.54 5.81
N LEU A 43 -12.96 -4.16 5.33
CA LEU A 43 -14.04 -3.62 6.14
C LEU A 43 -14.95 -4.73 6.65
N THR A 44 -15.39 -4.57 7.90
CA THR A 44 -16.52 -5.31 8.47
C THR A 44 -17.80 -4.52 8.18
N LEU A 45 -18.73 -5.10 7.40
CA LEU A 45 -19.99 -4.46 7.07
C LEU A 45 -20.97 -4.50 8.26
N ARG A 46 -21.78 -3.46 8.41
CA ARG A 46 -22.87 -3.44 9.39
C ARG A 46 -24.01 -4.36 8.93
N LYS A 47 -24.79 -4.88 9.88
CA LYS A 47 -25.96 -5.72 9.59
C LYS A 47 -26.94 -4.95 8.70
N GLY A 48 -27.27 -5.53 7.55
CA GLY A 48 -28.19 -4.93 6.57
C GLY A 48 -27.56 -3.90 5.63
N ALA A 49 -26.25 -3.64 5.71
CA ALA A 49 -25.57 -2.79 4.74
C ALA A 49 -25.46 -3.51 3.38
N ILE A 50 -26.02 -2.91 2.34
CA ILE A 50 -25.94 -3.41 0.96
C ILE A 50 -24.85 -2.60 0.26
N VAL A 51 -23.77 -3.28 -0.10
CA VAL A 51 -22.62 -2.72 -0.81
C VAL A 51 -22.32 -3.60 -2.01
N GLU A 52 -22.10 -2.98 -3.16
CA GLU A 52 -21.80 -3.66 -4.42
C GLU A 52 -20.37 -3.39 -4.88
N ILE A 53 -19.86 -4.24 -5.77
CA ILE A 53 -18.53 -4.05 -6.36
C ILE A 53 -18.58 -2.79 -7.24
N GLY A 54 -17.59 -1.91 -7.07
CA GLY A 54 -17.50 -0.63 -7.77
C GLY A 54 -18.14 0.54 -7.01
N ASP A 55 -18.80 0.30 -5.89
CA ASP A 55 -19.34 1.39 -5.06
C ASP A 55 -18.22 2.28 -4.53
N GLN A 56 -18.46 3.59 -4.58
CA GLN A 56 -17.61 4.60 -3.95
C GLN A 56 -18.02 4.78 -2.49
N LEU A 57 -17.02 4.72 -1.60
CA LEU A 57 -17.15 4.89 -0.18
C LEU A 57 -16.25 6.03 0.30
N VAL A 58 -16.71 6.77 1.29
CA VAL A 58 -15.89 7.73 2.02
C VAL A 58 -15.39 7.06 3.27
N LEU A 59 -14.07 6.99 3.43
CA LEU A 59 -13.41 6.43 4.59
C LEU A 59 -13.01 7.57 5.51
N GLU A 60 -13.54 7.56 6.73
CA GLU A 60 -13.29 8.58 7.74
C GLU A 60 -12.48 7.97 8.88
N ALA A 61 -11.31 8.55 9.15
CA ALA A 61 -10.47 8.16 10.27
C ALA A 61 -11.02 8.75 11.58
N THR A 62 -11.40 7.87 12.50
CA THR A 62 -11.56 8.18 13.91
C THR A 62 -10.25 7.86 14.64
N ARG A 63 -10.11 8.28 15.91
CA ARG A 63 -8.89 8.13 16.72
C ARG A 63 -8.25 6.72 16.71
N SER A 64 -9.04 5.66 16.53
CA SER A 64 -8.56 4.26 16.57
C SER A 64 -9.21 3.32 15.55
N SER A 65 -10.07 3.84 14.67
CA SER A 65 -10.82 3.04 13.70
C SER A 65 -11.14 3.87 12.47
N VAL A 66 -11.44 3.22 11.35
CA VAL A 66 -11.89 3.90 10.13
C VAL A 66 -13.33 3.50 9.86
N THR A 67 -14.23 4.46 9.74
CA THR A 67 -15.63 4.22 9.36
C THR A 67 -15.82 4.48 7.88
N ALA A 68 -16.45 3.54 7.19
CA ALA A 68 -16.81 3.68 5.80
C ALA A 68 -18.26 4.16 5.68
N HIS A 69 -18.46 5.22 4.91
CA HIS A 69 -19.75 5.83 4.65
C HIS A 69 -20.10 5.75 3.17
N ARG A 70 -21.38 5.48 2.87
CA ARG A 70 -21.97 5.60 1.54
C ARG A 70 -23.09 6.63 1.63
N ASN A 71 -23.01 7.74 0.90
CA ASN A 71 -24.01 8.81 0.93
C ASN A 71 -24.37 9.27 2.36
N ASN A 72 -23.36 9.50 3.22
CA ASN A 72 -23.49 9.82 4.66
C ASN A 72 -24.09 8.73 5.56
N VAL A 73 -24.31 7.52 5.06
CA VAL A 73 -24.73 6.38 5.89
C VAL A 73 -23.52 5.50 6.17
N ALA A 74 -23.24 5.25 7.45
CA ALA A 74 -22.17 4.35 7.86
C ALA A 74 -22.50 2.90 7.47
N VAL A 75 -21.72 2.34 6.53
CA VAL A 75 -21.94 0.99 5.96
C VAL A 75 -21.01 -0.06 6.55
N GLY A 76 -19.85 0.34 7.06
CA GLY A 76 -18.88 -0.59 7.62
C GLY A 76 -17.82 0.09 8.46
N ASN A 77 -17.11 -0.72 9.23
CA ASN A 77 -16.00 -0.29 10.07
C ASN A 77 -14.75 -1.10 9.70
N TYR A 78 -13.61 -0.44 9.71
CA TYR A 78 -12.31 -1.08 9.70
C TYR A 78 -11.76 -1.10 11.12
N ASP A 79 -11.83 -2.27 11.74
CA ASP A 79 -11.31 -2.48 13.08
C ASP A 79 -9.80 -2.73 13.00
N ASN A 80 -9.01 -1.99 13.78
CA ASN A 80 -7.55 -2.06 13.83
C ASN A 80 -6.84 -1.75 12.48
N PRO A 81 -6.97 -0.51 11.97
CA PRO A 81 -6.24 -0.07 10.78
C PRO A 81 -4.72 -0.07 11.02
N SER A 82 -3.94 -0.37 9.98
CA SER A 82 -2.48 -0.24 10.07
C SER A 82 -2.08 1.22 10.32
N ALA A 83 -0.97 1.41 11.04
CA ALA A 83 -0.43 2.75 11.34
C ALA A 83 -0.23 3.57 10.06
N ASP A 84 0.27 2.95 9.00
CA ASP A 84 0.45 3.58 7.69
C ASP A 84 -0.85 4.16 7.11
N ILE A 85 -1.98 3.46 7.28
CA ILE A 85 -3.29 3.93 6.78
C ILE A 85 -3.78 5.11 7.61
N LEU A 86 -3.64 5.04 8.94
CA LEU A 86 -4.00 6.15 9.83
C LEU A 86 -3.16 7.39 9.56
N GLU A 87 -1.84 7.23 9.37
CA GLU A 87 -0.95 8.35 9.04
C GLU A 87 -1.27 8.97 7.69
N SER A 88 -1.57 8.14 6.68
CA SER A 88 -1.99 8.64 5.36
C SER A 88 -3.32 9.40 5.43
N LEU A 89 -4.31 8.87 6.17
CA LEU A 89 -5.58 9.55 6.38
C LEU A 89 -5.39 10.85 7.16
N ALA A 90 -4.53 10.87 8.18
CA ALA A 90 -4.24 12.08 8.95
C ALA A 90 -3.61 13.18 8.07
N LYS A 91 -2.77 12.82 7.10
CA LYS A 91 -2.16 13.76 6.14
C LYS A 91 -3.20 14.40 5.19
N THR A 92 -4.25 13.67 4.81
CA THR A 92 -5.33 14.16 3.91
C THR A 92 -6.50 14.81 4.65
N GLY A 93 -6.40 15.07 5.96
CA GLY A 93 -7.47 15.73 6.73
C GLY A 93 -8.50 14.76 7.32
N GLY A 94 -8.13 13.50 7.49
CA GLY A 94 -8.93 12.48 8.17
C GLY A 94 -9.94 11.76 7.29
N THR A 95 -9.99 12.05 5.99
CA THR A 95 -10.88 11.36 5.03
C THR A 95 -10.14 10.90 3.78
N ALA A 96 -10.62 9.82 3.17
CA ALA A 96 -10.17 9.34 1.86
C ALA A 96 -11.33 8.75 1.06
N GLY A 97 -11.17 8.74 -0.26
CA GLY A 97 -12.05 7.99 -1.16
C GLY A 97 -11.64 6.52 -1.17
N GLY A 98 -12.63 5.64 -1.30
CA GLY A 98 -12.40 4.22 -1.49
C GLY A 98 -13.34 3.63 -2.52
N VAL A 99 -12.88 2.61 -3.24
CA VAL A 99 -13.70 1.84 -4.18
C VAL A 99 -13.78 0.41 -3.69
N VAL A 100 -15.00 -0.12 -3.64
CA VAL A 100 -15.24 -1.52 -3.25
C VAL A 100 -14.76 -2.43 -4.38
N ARG A 101 -13.77 -3.26 -4.10
CA ARG A 101 -13.22 -4.22 -5.07
C ARG A 101 -13.90 -5.56 -4.97
N ARG A 102 -14.25 -5.99 -3.76
CA ARG A 102 -14.82 -7.32 -3.52
C ARG A 102 -15.74 -7.31 -2.31
N VAL A 103 -16.82 -8.10 -2.39
CA VAL A 103 -17.78 -8.26 -1.28
C VAL A 103 -17.88 -9.74 -0.92
N MET A 104 -17.63 -10.05 0.35
CA MET A 104 -17.72 -11.38 0.92
C MET A 104 -19.03 -11.53 1.69
N LYS A 105 -20.09 -11.96 0.98
CA LYS A 105 -21.46 -12.00 1.50
C LYS A 105 -21.62 -12.90 2.74
N ILE A 106 -20.92 -14.02 2.79
CA ILE A 106 -21.03 -15.00 3.90
C ILE A 106 -20.42 -14.44 5.20
N SER A 107 -19.26 -13.78 5.10
CA SER A 107 -18.55 -13.24 6.27
C SER A 107 -18.97 -11.81 6.62
N GLY A 108 -19.79 -11.16 5.79
CA GLY A 108 -20.17 -9.76 5.98
C GLY A 108 -18.98 -8.81 5.86
N LYS A 109 -17.99 -9.14 5.02
CA LYS A 109 -16.79 -8.30 4.82
C LYS A 109 -16.74 -7.71 3.42
N ALA A 110 -16.13 -6.55 3.28
CA ALA A 110 -15.87 -5.93 1.99
C ALA A 110 -14.40 -5.50 1.90
N GLU A 111 -13.78 -5.77 0.75
CA GLU A 111 -12.45 -5.29 0.43
C GLU A 111 -12.58 -3.98 -0.34
N VAL A 112 -11.89 -2.95 0.15
CA VAL A 112 -11.94 -1.59 -0.39
C VAL A 112 -10.53 -1.14 -0.72
N SER A 113 -10.32 -0.68 -1.95
CA SER A 113 -9.09 0.01 -2.33
C SER A 113 -9.19 1.48 -1.95
N LEU A 114 -8.27 1.94 -1.12
CA LEU A 114 -8.06 3.36 -0.80
C LEU A 114 -7.40 4.05 -2.00
N CYS A 115 -7.93 5.21 -2.39
CA CYS A 115 -7.38 6.10 -3.41
C CYS A 115 -6.98 7.45 -2.79
#